data_AF-B5EGC1-F1
#
_entry.id   AF-B5EGC1-F1
#
_cell.length_a   1.000
_cell.length_b   1.000
_cell.length_c   1.000
_cell.angle_alpha   90.00
_cell.angle_beta   90.00
_cell.angle_gamma   90.00
#
_symmetry.space_group_name_H-M   'P 1'
#
loop_
_entity.id
_entity.type
_entity.pdbx_description
1 polymer ?
#
loop_
_entity_poly.entity_id
_entity_poly.type
_entity_poly.pdbx_seq_one_letter_code
_entity_poly.pdbx_strand_id
1 'polypeptide(L)'
;MRDPFHDLHHQEASITSHIRLISEGGSSHAGSVELVCIDSIHATQTCTTESQHSGYRSATACNAATPLEISLCCIGVEHAQELDHQSIPEVLRQRLERLGKALGEGASVSVRNPGSLWSISDAKRRFSARRVAARIAVYPDPEP
;
A
#
# COMPACT_ATOMS: atom_id res chain seq x y z
N MET A 1 55.21 28.31 -39.50
CA MET A 1 54.24 28.17 -38.40
C MET A 1 54.16 26.67 -38.10
N ARG A 2 54.46 26.27 -36.86
CA ARG A 2 54.89 24.91 -36.45
C ARG A 2 53.67 24.09 -36.00
N ASP A 3 53.53 22.88 -36.56
CA ASP A 3 52.90 21.71 -35.94
C ASP A 3 53.77 21.24 -34.74
N PRO A 4 53.36 20.29 -33.87
CA PRO A 4 52.13 20.20 -33.08
C PRO A 4 52.42 19.66 -31.65
N PHE A 5 51.34 19.42 -30.88
CA PHE A 5 51.26 18.59 -29.67
C PHE A 5 52.33 18.76 -28.60
N HIS A 6 51.96 19.37 -27.49
CA HIS A 6 52.13 18.77 -26.16
C HIS A 6 51.16 19.49 -25.23
N ASP A 7 50.23 18.75 -24.63
CA ASP A 7 50.07 18.99 -23.21
C ASP A 7 49.85 17.69 -22.46
N LEU A 8 50.67 17.57 -21.43
CA LEU A 8 50.90 16.43 -20.60
C LEU A 8 50.07 16.66 -19.34
N HIS A 9 49.15 15.73 -19.05
CA HIS A 9 48.52 15.48 -17.75
C HIS A 9 48.76 16.51 -16.64
N HIS A 10 47.69 17.18 -16.18
CA HIS A 10 47.55 17.53 -14.76
C HIS A 10 46.17 17.11 -14.26
N GLN A 11 46.20 16.45 -13.11
CA GLN A 11 45.11 15.86 -12.36
C GLN A 11 44.22 16.90 -11.68
N GLU A 12 43.09 16.37 -11.20
CA GLU A 12 42.17 16.90 -10.18
C GLU A 12 41.23 18.04 -10.58
N ALA A 13 39.96 17.69 -10.77
CA ALA A 13 38.90 18.24 -9.92
C ALA A 13 37.64 17.38 -10.00
N SER A 14 37.17 16.99 -8.81
CA SER A 14 35.85 16.52 -8.45
C SER A 14 34.72 16.96 -9.39
N ILE A 15 34.09 16.03 -10.11
CA ILE A 15 32.78 16.27 -10.72
C ILE A 15 31.94 14.98 -10.69
N THR A 16 30.85 15.09 -9.95
CA THR A 16 29.64 14.27 -9.88
C THR A 16 29.40 13.29 -11.03
N SER A 17 29.21 12.01 -10.70
CA SER A 17 28.75 10.97 -11.63
C SER A 17 27.34 11.26 -12.13
N HIS A 18 27.21 12.02 -13.21
CA HIS A 18 25.96 12.12 -13.95
C HIS A 18 25.81 10.88 -14.83
N ILE A 19 24.84 10.02 -14.48
CA ILE A 19 24.47 8.85 -15.29
C ILE A 19 23.89 9.35 -16.61
N ARG A 20 24.50 8.96 -17.73
CA ARG A 20 24.04 9.25 -19.08
C ARG A 20 23.26 8.04 -19.58
N LEU A 21 21.93 8.12 -19.60
CA LEU A 21 21.09 7.06 -20.18
C LEU A 21 20.97 7.30 -21.68
N ILE A 22 21.51 6.36 -22.44
CA ILE A 22 21.41 6.27 -23.90
C ILE A 22 20.19 5.39 -24.18
N SER A 23 19.20 5.90 -24.92
CA SER A 23 18.03 5.13 -25.34
C SER A 23 18.28 4.62 -26.75
N GLU A 24 18.56 3.32 -26.90
CA GLU A 24 18.81 2.67 -28.18
C GLU A 24 17.79 1.54 -28.40
N GLY A 25 16.91 1.73 -29.39
CA GLY A 25 16.11 0.68 -30.03
C GLY A 25 14.88 0.20 -29.25
N GLY A 26 13.78 -0.21 -29.88
CA GLY A 26 13.54 -0.50 -31.29
C GLY A 26 12.07 -0.90 -31.46
N SER A 27 11.58 -0.76 -32.68
CA SER A 27 10.20 -0.96 -33.09
C SER A 27 9.79 -2.45 -33.16
N SER A 28 8.46 -2.65 -33.13
CA SER A 28 7.68 -3.74 -33.76
C SER A 28 7.01 -4.78 -32.84
N HIS A 29 5.68 -4.66 -32.81
CA HIS A 29 4.63 -5.70 -32.77
C HIS A 29 4.64 -6.79 -31.68
N ALA A 30 3.76 -6.63 -30.68
CA ALA A 30 3.00 -7.74 -30.10
C ALA A 30 1.56 -7.23 -29.77
N GLY A 31 0.56 -7.92 -30.32
CA GLY A 31 -0.84 -7.48 -30.35
C GLY A 31 -1.50 -7.43 -28.97
N SER A 32 -2.25 -6.34 -28.74
CA SER A 32 -3.18 -6.21 -27.61
C SER A 32 -4.51 -6.88 -27.96
N VAL A 33 -4.97 -7.69 -27.02
CA VAL A 33 -6.24 -8.41 -27.01
C VAL A 33 -7.43 -7.46 -27.09
N GLU A 34 -8.38 -7.84 -27.95
CA GLU A 34 -9.83 -7.69 -27.94
C GLU A 34 -10.52 -6.57 -27.11
N LEU A 35 -11.53 -5.99 -27.76
CA LEU A 35 -12.25 -4.77 -27.43
C LEU A 35 -13.09 -4.83 -26.14
N VAL A 36 -12.99 -3.77 -25.33
CA VAL A 36 -14.13 -3.28 -24.54
C VAL A 36 -14.36 -1.83 -24.92
N CYS A 37 -15.53 -1.56 -25.48
CA CYS A 37 -15.94 -0.28 -26.03
C CYS A 37 -15.94 0.81 -24.94
N ILE A 38 -15.08 1.82 -25.10
CA ILE A 38 -15.18 3.06 -24.33
C ILE A 38 -16.15 3.96 -25.10
N ASP A 39 -17.36 4.10 -24.56
CA ASP A 39 -18.31 5.08 -25.07
C ASP A 39 -17.89 6.48 -24.60
N SER A 40 -17.23 7.19 -25.52
CA SER A 40 -17.37 8.62 -25.81
C SER A 40 -17.68 9.57 -24.65
N ILE A 41 -16.66 10.25 -24.12
CA ILE A 41 -16.79 11.69 -23.81
C ILE A 41 -15.55 12.42 -24.33
N HIS A 42 -15.80 13.29 -25.31
CA HIS A 42 -14.84 14.19 -25.94
C HIS A 42 -14.20 15.17 -24.95
N ALA A 43 -12.94 15.49 -25.26
CA ALA A 43 -12.23 16.74 -24.97
C ALA A 43 -11.92 17.02 -23.49
N THR A 44 -10.69 17.39 -23.11
CA THR A 44 -9.88 18.42 -23.76
C THR A 44 -8.43 18.25 -23.29
N GLN A 45 -7.47 18.22 -24.21
CA GLN A 45 -6.07 18.47 -23.87
C GLN A 45 -6.00 19.85 -23.20
N THR A 46 -5.57 19.88 -21.94
CA THR A 46 -5.13 21.12 -21.32
C THR A 46 -3.78 20.83 -20.70
N CYS A 47 -2.73 21.41 -21.29
CA CYS A 47 -1.38 21.41 -20.76
C CYS A 47 -1.41 21.78 -19.27
N THR A 48 -1.08 20.85 -18.39
CA THR A 48 -0.80 21.18 -16.99
C THR A 48 0.67 21.54 -16.91
N THR A 49 0.94 22.83 -16.85
CA THR A 49 2.22 23.39 -16.41
C THR A 49 2.54 22.90 -14.98
N GLU A 50 3.83 22.82 -14.67
CA GLU A 50 4.43 22.24 -13.44
C GLU A 50 3.97 22.88 -12.10
N SER A 51 3.09 23.88 -12.12
CA SER A 51 2.68 24.65 -10.94
C SER A 51 1.48 24.10 -10.16
N GLN A 52 1.03 22.86 -10.38
CA GLN A 52 -0.10 22.26 -9.64
C GLN A 52 0.24 21.01 -8.80
N HIS A 53 1.49 20.87 -8.37
CA HIS A 53 1.90 19.78 -7.47
C HIS A 53 1.39 19.88 -6.01
N SER A 54 0.51 20.84 -5.67
CA SER A 54 0.01 21.01 -4.29
C SER A 54 -1.37 20.35 -4.04
N GLY A 55 -1.97 19.71 -5.05
CA GLY A 55 -3.36 19.22 -4.98
C GLY A 55 -3.55 17.70 -4.98
N TYR A 56 -2.51 16.89 -5.16
CA TYR A 56 -2.66 15.44 -5.30
C TYR A 56 -2.82 14.74 -3.93
N ARG A 57 -3.83 15.16 -3.15
CA ARG A 57 -4.43 14.28 -2.15
C ARG A 57 -5.42 13.39 -2.87
N SER A 58 -4.91 12.24 -3.32
CA SER A 58 -5.60 10.96 -3.46
C SER A 58 -7.14 11.04 -3.49
N ALA A 59 -7.68 11.48 -4.63
CA ALA A 59 -9.09 11.33 -4.92
C ALA A 59 -9.35 9.87 -5.34
N THR A 60 -9.60 9.02 -4.36
CA THR A 60 -10.28 7.73 -4.57
C THR A 60 -11.38 7.60 -3.54
N ALA A 61 -12.31 8.55 -3.60
CA ALA A 61 -13.51 8.59 -2.79
C ALA A 61 -14.73 8.51 -3.71
N CYS A 62 -15.13 7.29 -4.04
CA CYS A 62 -16.46 6.99 -4.56
C CYS A 62 -16.71 5.48 -4.50
N ASN A 63 -17.20 5.01 -3.35
CA ASN A 63 -18.16 3.91 -3.25
C ASN A 63 -18.92 4.10 -1.93
N ALA A 64 -20.24 4.28 -2.06
CA ALA A 64 -21.33 4.32 -1.07
C ALA A 64 -21.00 4.39 0.45
N ALA A 65 -21.66 5.37 1.08
CA ALA A 65 -21.67 5.67 2.50
C ALA A 65 -21.87 4.43 3.42
N THR A 66 -20.78 4.07 4.08
CA THR A 66 -20.75 3.56 5.46
C THR A 66 -19.70 4.40 6.19
N PRO A 67 -19.76 4.59 7.51
CA PRO A 67 -18.63 5.19 8.24
C PRO A 67 -17.39 4.45 7.76
N LEU A 68 -16.38 5.19 7.28
CA LEU A 68 -15.13 4.59 6.88
C LEU A 68 -14.57 3.96 8.15
N GLU A 69 -14.91 2.70 8.43
CA GLU A 69 -14.35 1.99 9.57
C GLU A 69 -12.88 1.83 9.21
N ILE A 70 -12.07 2.73 9.77
CA ILE A 70 -10.64 2.71 9.54
C ILE A 70 -10.15 1.48 10.28
N SER A 71 -9.85 0.42 9.51
CA SER A 71 -9.21 -0.77 10.06
C SER A 71 -7.89 -0.36 10.69
N LEU A 72 -7.65 -0.80 11.92
CA LEU A 72 -6.39 -0.58 12.63
C LEU A 72 -5.24 -1.26 11.89
N CYS A 73 -5.43 -2.53 11.53
CA CYS A 73 -4.45 -3.32 10.82
C CYS A 73 -5.14 -4.46 10.06
N CYS A 74 -4.37 -5.16 9.23
CA CYS A 74 -4.84 -6.33 8.51
C CYS A 74 -3.77 -7.42 8.49
N ILE A 75 -4.16 -8.67 8.73
CA ILE A 75 -3.31 -9.87 8.60
C ILE A 75 -3.79 -10.72 7.40
N GLY A 76 -3.02 -11.73 7.01
CA GLY A 76 -3.41 -12.65 5.95
C GLY A 76 -4.50 -13.64 6.41
N VAL A 77 -5.24 -14.20 5.45
CA VAL A 77 -6.35 -15.13 5.72
C VAL A 77 -5.86 -16.51 6.21
N GLU A 78 -4.58 -16.84 6.02
CA GLU A 78 -3.94 -18.04 6.54
C GLU A 78 -4.08 -18.17 8.07
N HIS A 79 -4.24 -17.05 8.77
CA HIS A 79 -4.41 -17.00 10.22
C HIS A 79 -5.87 -17.17 10.68
N ALA A 80 -6.83 -17.37 9.77
CA ALA A 80 -8.24 -17.55 10.13
C ALA A 80 -8.44 -18.79 11.02
N GLN A 81 -7.72 -19.88 10.74
CA GLN A 81 -7.82 -21.11 11.50
C GLN A 81 -7.35 -20.95 12.95
N GLU A 82 -6.31 -20.14 13.18
CA GLU A 82 -5.85 -19.81 14.54
C GLU A 82 -6.95 -19.08 15.33
N LEU A 83 -7.59 -18.09 14.69
CA LEU A 83 -8.69 -17.33 15.32
C LEU A 83 -9.92 -18.21 15.56
N ASP A 84 -10.22 -19.14 14.66
CA ASP A 84 -11.29 -20.15 14.83
C ASP A 84 -11.00 -21.08 16.02
N HIS A 85 -9.73 -21.38 16.28
CA HIS A 85 -9.28 -22.12 17.46
C HIS A 85 -9.09 -21.23 18.69
N GLN A 86 -9.62 -20.01 18.67
CA GLN A 86 -9.55 -19.05 19.78
C GLN A 86 -8.11 -18.64 20.16
N SER A 87 -7.15 -18.85 19.26
CA SER A 87 -5.77 -18.42 19.40
C SER A 87 -5.57 -17.06 18.72
N ILE A 88 -4.77 -16.18 19.33
CA ILE A 88 -4.41 -14.89 18.73
C ILE A 88 -3.11 -15.07 17.93
N PRO A 89 -3.12 -14.90 16.60
CA PRO A 89 -1.92 -15.02 15.78
C PRO A 89 -0.84 -14.05 16.26
N GLU A 90 0.40 -14.50 16.32
CA GLU A 90 1.53 -13.68 16.79
C GLU A 90 1.73 -12.43 15.92
N VAL A 91 1.54 -12.56 14.60
CA VAL A 91 1.56 -11.44 13.66
C VAL A 91 0.53 -10.36 14.01
N LEU A 92 -0.62 -10.76 14.58
CA LEU A 92 -1.66 -9.81 14.98
C LEU A 92 -1.26 -9.08 16.26
N ARG A 93 -0.67 -9.78 17.24
CA ARG A 93 -0.11 -9.18 18.46
C ARG A 93 0.93 -8.11 18.11
N GLN A 94 1.90 -8.46 17.28
CA GLN A 94 2.97 -7.55 16.85
C GLN A 94 2.43 -6.33 16.09
N ARG A 95 1.43 -6.50 15.22
CA ARG A 95 0.83 -5.37 14.50
C ARG A 95 0.08 -4.43 15.44
N LEU A 96 -0.66 -4.97 16.41
CA LEU A 96 -1.37 -4.15 17.39
C LEU A 96 -0.40 -3.45 18.34
N GLU A 97 0.69 -4.10 18.74
CA GLU A 97 1.76 -3.50 19.53
C GLU A 97 2.40 -2.29 18.82
N ARG A 98 2.74 -2.42 17.54
CA ARG A 98 3.28 -1.29 16.73
C ARG A 98 2.32 -0.11 16.63
N LEU A 99 1.02 -0.33 16.82
CA LEU A 99 -0.02 0.70 16.83
C LEU A 99 -0.29 1.26 18.25
N GLY A 100 0.51 0.88 19.26
CA GLY A 100 0.29 1.27 20.65
C GLY A 100 -0.89 0.56 21.32
N LYS A 101 -1.38 -0.53 20.73
CA LYS A 101 -2.53 -1.33 21.19
C LYS A 101 -2.09 -2.75 21.57
N ALA A 102 -0.92 -2.89 22.18
CA ALA A 102 -0.37 -4.17 22.62
C ALA A 102 -1.40 -4.96 23.44
N LEU A 103 -1.65 -6.22 23.06
CA LEU A 103 -2.59 -7.09 23.74
C LEU A 103 -1.96 -7.70 24.99
N GLY A 104 -2.67 -7.68 26.11
CA GLY A 104 -2.22 -8.32 27.35
C GLY A 104 -2.16 -9.86 27.27
N GLU A 105 -1.65 -10.47 28.32
CA GLU A 105 -1.64 -11.94 28.47
C GLU A 105 -3.06 -12.52 28.61
N GLY A 106 -3.99 -11.74 29.19
CA GLY A 106 -5.40 -12.11 29.32
C GLY A 106 -6.25 -11.88 28.06
N ALA A 107 -5.63 -11.48 26.94
CA ALA A 107 -6.36 -11.27 25.69
C ALA A 107 -6.92 -12.59 25.16
N SER A 108 -8.20 -12.59 24.79
CA SER A 108 -8.93 -13.78 24.33
C SER A 108 -9.69 -13.50 23.04
N VAL A 109 -9.93 -14.55 22.26
CA VAL A 109 -10.74 -14.50 21.03
C VAL A 109 -12.05 -15.24 21.26
N SER A 110 -13.14 -14.61 20.85
CA SER A 110 -14.45 -15.23 20.73
C SER A 110 -14.80 -15.36 19.25
N VAL A 111 -15.16 -16.57 18.83
CA VAL A 111 -15.58 -16.84 17.45
C VAL A 111 -17.07 -16.47 17.32
N ARG A 112 -17.40 -15.52 16.44
CA ARG A 112 -18.80 -15.20 16.13
C ARG A 112 -19.28 -15.95 14.91
N ASN A 113 -18.46 -16.01 13.86
CA ASN A 113 -18.70 -16.80 12.66
C ASN A 113 -17.37 -17.38 12.18
N PRO A 114 -17.18 -18.71 12.25
CA PRO A 114 -15.93 -19.35 11.83
C PRO A 114 -15.49 -18.93 10.41
N GLY A 115 -14.19 -18.71 10.23
CA GLY A 115 -13.60 -18.32 8.95
C GLY A 115 -13.92 -16.90 8.46
N SER A 116 -14.70 -16.11 9.21
CA SER A 116 -15.14 -14.78 8.74
C SER A 116 -15.26 -13.68 9.79
N LEU A 117 -15.65 -13.97 11.04
CA LEU A 117 -15.89 -12.94 12.06
C LEU A 117 -15.48 -13.40 13.47
N TRP A 118 -14.63 -12.60 14.11
CA TRP A 118 -14.11 -12.85 15.45
C TRP A 118 -14.14 -11.57 16.28
N SER A 119 -14.20 -11.73 17.60
CA SER A 119 -14.05 -10.64 18.55
C SER A 119 -12.87 -10.90 19.46
N ILE A 120 -11.98 -9.93 19.61
CA ILE A 120 -10.80 -10.02 20.47
C ILE A 120 -11.06 -9.09 21.65
N SER A 121 -11.02 -9.64 22.86
CA SER A 121 -11.23 -8.89 24.09
C SER A 121 -9.96 -8.88 24.91
N ASP A 122 -9.54 -7.70 25.36
CA ASP A 122 -8.37 -7.52 26.20
C ASP A 122 -8.66 -6.48 27.28
N ALA A 123 -8.95 -6.97 28.50
CA ALA A 123 -9.42 -6.18 29.63
C ALA A 123 -10.61 -5.28 29.28
N LYS A 124 -10.36 -3.97 29.09
CA LYS A 124 -11.38 -2.97 28.73
C LYS A 124 -11.51 -2.73 27.22
N ARG A 125 -10.55 -3.21 26.43
CA ARG A 125 -10.51 -2.99 24.99
C ARG A 125 -11.16 -4.16 24.28
N ARG A 126 -11.94 -3.85 23.25
CA ARG A 126 -12.49 -4.84 22.33
C ARG A 126 -12.12 -4.48 20.90
N PHE A 127 -11.86 -5.51 20.12
CA PHE A 127 -11.58 -5.41 18.70
C PHE A 127 -12.46 -6.38 17.93
N SER A 128 -12.94 -5.96 16.77
CA SER A 128 -13.63 -6.82 15.84
C SER A 128 -12.66 -7.19 14.72
N ALA A 129 -12.51 -8.48 14.44
CA ALA A 129 -11.74 -8.96 13.31
C ALA A 129 -12.71 -9.56 12.28
N ARG A 130 -12.69 -9.07 11.04
CA ARG A 130 -13.51 -9.59 9.94
C ARG A 130 -12.66 -9.94 8.74
N ARG A 131 -13.03 -11.03 8.07
CA ARG A 131 -12.46 -11.39 6.78
C ARG A 131 -12.95 -10.41 5.71
N VAL A 132 -12.02 -9.89 4.93
CA VAL A 132 -12.24 -9.04 3.77
C VAL A 132 -11.41 -9.61 2.62
N ALA A 133 -12.07 -10.35 1.73
CA ALA A 133 -11.43 -11.12 0.65
C ALA A 133 -10.33 -12.08 1.17
N ALA A 134 -9.07 -11.80 0.84
CA ALA A 134 -7.88 -12.59 1.21
C ALA A 134 -7.17 -12.07 2.48
N ARG A 135 -7.80 -11.17 3.24
CA ARG A 135 -7.22 -10.58 4.45
C ARG A 135 -8.20 -10.63 5.60
N ILE A 136 -7.69 -10.49 6.81
CA ILE A 136 -8.48 -10.30 8.03
C ILE A 136 -8.18 -8.89 8.52
N ALA A 137 -9.18 -8.02 8.49
CA ALA A 137 -9.10 -6.64 8.93
C ALA A 137 -9.60 -6.51 10.37
N VAL A 138 -8.88 -5.72 11.17
CA VAL A 138 -9.18 -5.53 12.60
C VAL A 138 -9.64 -4.10 12.85
N TYR A 139 -10.70 -3.95 13.62
CA TYR A 139 -11.40 -2.70 13.90
C TYR A 139 -11.48 -2.50 15.42
N PRO A 140 -11.40 -1.25 15.92
CA PRO A 140 -11.72 -0.98 17.31
C PRO A 140 -13.23 -1.12 17.50
N ASP A 141 -13.65 -1.87 18.51
CA ASP A 141 -15.06 -1.92 18.92
C ASP A 141 -15.27 -0.76 19.91
N PRO A 142 -16.24 0.16 19.70
CA PRO A 142 -16.50 1.23 20.64
C PRO A 142 -16.86 0.64 22.01
N GLU A 143 -16.23 1.14 23.08
CA GLU A 143 -16.64 0.80 24.44
C GLU A 143 -18.13 1.19 24.64
N PRO A 144 -18.94 0.34 25.30
CA PRO A 144 -20.32 0.66 25.63
C PRO A 144 -20.46 1.79 26.65
#